data_AF-A0A3D0TFV9-F1
#
_entry.id   AF-A0A3D0TFV9-F1
#
_cell.length_a   1.000
_cell.length_b   1.000
_cell.length_c   1.000
_cell.angle_alpha   90.00
_cell.angle_beta   90.00
_cell.angle_gamma   90.00
#
_symmetry.space_group_name_H-M   'P 1'
#
loop_
_entity.id
_entity.type
_entity.pdbx_description
1 polymer ?
#
loop_
_entity_poly.entity_id
_entity_poly.type
_entity_poly.pdbx_seq_one_letter_code
_entity_poly.pdbx_strand_id
1 'polypeptide(L)'
;VGAREDTLAALRTEMGLDLSAPERYFRWIIGILQGDFGRSYTYDTPVSELILERLSLSLPLALLAISLSTLLAIPFGVFAAANHKRFADTGIMGFAQLGVAVPNFWFAILLILFFSVKLGWFSAGGIAGWEMGLGAALKSLVLPAV
;
A
#
# COMPACT_ATOMS: atom_id res chain seq x y z
N VAL A 1 35.83 -4.77 14.86
CA VAL A 1 36.15 -6.12 14.34
C VAL A 1 35.99 -6.06 12.83
N GLY A 2 37.08 -6.08 12.07
CA GLY A 2 37.03 -6.10 10.61
C GLY A 2 36.71 -7.50 10.13
N ALA A 3 35.83 -7.64 9.14
CA ALA A 3 35.59 -8.92 8.50
C ALA A 3 36.89 -9.46 7.89
N ARG A 4 37.07 -10.77 7.96
CA ARG A 4 38.21 -11.51 7.40
C ARG A 4 38.28 -11.29 5.88
N GLU A 5 39.46 -11.03 5.31
CA GLU A 5 39.58 -10.60 3.90
C GLU A 5 39.04 -11.63 2.90
N ASP A 6 39.19 -12.91 3.21
CA ASP A 6 38.62 -14.06 2.51
C ASP A 6 37.08 -14.03 2.51
N THR A 7 36.46 -13.63 3.62
CA THR A 7 34.99 -13.50 3.73
C THR A 7 34.47 -12.32 2.89
N LEU A 8 35.21 -11.20 2.86
CA LEU A 8 34.85 -10.04 2.04
C LEU A 8 34.97 -10.32 0.55
N ALA A 9 36.00 -11.06 0.12
CA ALA A 9 36.17 -11.47 -1.26
C ALA A 9 35.04 -12.39 -1.71
N ALA A 10 34.69 -13.41 -0.90
CA ALA A 10 33.59 -14.31 -1.20
C ALA A 10 32.24 -13.57 -1.35
N LEU A 11 31.95 -12.63 -0.45
CA LEU A 11 30.72 -11.85 -0.50
C LEU A 11 30.67 -10.91 -1.72
N ARG A 12 31.80 -10.34 -2.15
CA ARG A 12 31.85 -9.53 -3.39
C ARG A 12 31.50 -10.35 -4.61
N THR A 13 32.02 -11.56 -4.71
CA THR A 13 31.71 -12.48 -5.80
C THR A 13 30.25 -12.91 -5.77
N GLU A 14 29.72 -13.24 -4.59
CA GLU A 14 28.31 -13.59 -4.41
C GLU A 14 27.36 -12.45 -4.82
N MET A 15 27.67 -11.21 -4.41
CA MET A 15 26.91 -10.01 -4.80
C MET A 15 27.16 -9.57 -6.26
N GLY A 16 28.04 -10.27 -6.99
CA GLY A 16 28.44 -9.94 -8.34
C GLY A 16 29.17 -8.61 -8.47
N LEU A 17 29.77 -8.10 -7.39
CA LEU A 17 30.48 -6.81 -7.36
C LEU A 17 31.81 -6.82 -8.12
N ASP A 18 32.29 -8.00 -8.51
CA ASP A 18 33.45 -8.17 -9.39
C ASP A 18 33.12 -7.86 -10.86
N LEU A 19 31.82 -7.77 -11.20
CA LEU A 19 31.34 -7.47 -12.55
C LEU A 19 31.15 -5.97 -12.75
N SER A 20 31.24 -5.52 -14.01
CA SER A 20 30.91 -4.14 -14.36
C SER A 20 29.43 -3.82 -14.06
N ALA A 21 29.13 -2.57 -13.68
CA ALA A 21 27.77 -2.15 -13.34
C ALA A 21 26.74 -2.44 -14.45
N PRO A 22 27.04 -2.21 -15.75
CA PRO A 22 26.11 -2.56 -16.83
C PRO A 22 25.83 -4.07 -16.88
N GLU A 23 26.86 -4.91 -16.74
CA GLU A 23 26.68 -6.36 -16.80
C GLU A 23 25.80 -6.87 -15.66
N ARG A 24 26.00 -6.39 -14.43
CA ARG A 24 25.13 -6.71 -13.29
C ARG A 24 23.67 -6.35 -13.55
N TYR A 25 23.44 -5.17 -14.13
CA TYR A 25 22.10 -4.70 -14.44
C TYR A 25 21.42 -5.57 -15.51
N PHE A 26 22.12 -5.91 -16.60
CA PHE A 26 21.56 -6.78 -17.63
C PHE A 26 21.31 -8.21 -17.13
N ARG A 27 22.21 -8.76 -16.31
CA ARG A 27 22.00 -10.06 -15.65
C ARG A 27 20.73 -10.02 -14.78
N TRP A 28 20.55 -8.96 -14.00
CA TRP A 28 19.34 -8.77 -13.18
C TRP A 28 18.06 -8.66 -14.02
N ILE A 29 18.08 -7.90 -15.12
CA ILE A 29 16.93 -7.82 -16.04
C ILE A 29 16.60 -9.19 -16.63
N ILE A 30 17.61 -9.91 -17.14
CA ILE A 30 17.40 -11.23 -17.73
C ILE A 30 16.82 -12.19 -16.69
N GLY A 31 17.32 -12.15 -15.45
CA GLY A 31 16.78 -12.90 -14.32
C GLY A 31 15.30 -12.59 -14.09
N ILE A 32 14.92 -11.30 -14.02
CA ILE A 32 13.53 -10.89 -13.84
C ILE A 32 12.63 -11.43 -14.95
N LEU A 33 13.08 -11.35 -16.20
CA LEU A 33 12.32 -11.86 -17.35
C LEU A 33 12.12 -13.39 -17.28
N GLN A 34 12.96 -14.10 -16.54
CA GLN A 34 12.86 -15.53 -16.26
C GLN A 34 12.12 -15.84 -14.94
N GLY A 35 11.68 -14.80 -14.21
CA GLY A 35 11.01 -14.93 -12.92
C GLY A 35 11.95 -14.95 -11.70
N ASP A 36 13.27 -14.78 -11.90
CA ASP A 36 14.24 -14.65 -10.82
C ASP A 36 14.46 -13.17 -10.46
N PHE A 37 13.83 -12.74 -9.37
CA PHE A 37 13.96 -11.39 -8.83
C PHE A 37 15.19 -11.23 -7.91
N GLY A 38 15.93 -12.31 -7.68
CA GLY A 38 17.03 -12.38 -6.72
C GLY A 38 16.58 -12.53 -5.26
N ARG A 39 17.55 -12.46 -4.35
CA ARG A 39 17.32 -12.45 -2.90
C ARG A 39 17.42 -11.04 -2.33
N SER A 40 16.59 -10.78 -1.32
CA SER A 40 16.71 -9.58 -0.50
C SER A 40 17.89 -9.72 0.45
N TYR A 41 18.87 -8.83 0.37
CA TYR A 41 20.00 -8.81 1.31
C TYR A 41 19.57 -8.42 2.74
N THR A 42 18.44 -7.73 2.90
CA THR A 42 17.95 -7.29 4.22
C THR A 42 17.17 -8.38 4.94
N TYR A 43 16.32 -9.11 4.21
CA TYR A 43 15.41 -10.10 4.77
C TYR A 43 15.89 -11.55 4.56
N ASP A 44 16.96 -11.74 3.78
CA ASP A 44 17.49 -13.04 3.37
C ASP A 44 16.41 -14.00 2.81
N THR A 45 15.49 -13.46 2.03
CA THR A 45 14.41 -14.22 1.37
C THR A 45 14.33 -13.87 -0.11
N PRO A 46 13.78 -14.76 -0.96
CA PRO A 46 13.51 -14.43 -2.36
C PRO A 46 12.63 -13.18 -2.46
N VAL A 47 12.98 -12.26 -3.35
CA VAL A 47 12.22 -11.00 -3.54
C VAL A 47 10.79 -11.28 -4.01
N SER A 48 10.59 -12.36 -4.77
CA SER A 48 9.25 -12.81 -5.21
C SER A 48 8.31 -13.12 -4.03
N GLU A 49 8.81 -13.77 -2.98
CA GLU A 49 8.02 -14.05 -1.77
C GLU A 49 7.60 -12.78 -1.05
N LEU A 50 8.53 -11.82 -0.90
CA LEU A 50 8.23 -10.52 -0.32
C LEU A 50 7.19 -9.74 -1.14
N ILE A 51 7.30 -9.78 -2.47
CA ILE A 51 6.31 -9.14 -3.37
C ILE A 51 4.94 -9.76 -3.16
N LEU A 52 4.83 -11.10 -3.14
CA LEU A 52 3.56 -11.80 -2.93
C LEU A 52 2.95 -11.50 -1.56
N GLU A 53 3.77 -11.50 -0.51
CA GLU A 53 3.35 -11.16 0.85
C GLU A 53 2.76 -9.75 0.90
N ARG A 54 3.45 -8.76 0.31
CA ARG A 54 2.96 -7.37 0.28
C ARG A 54 1.73 -7.19 -0.61
N LEU A 55 1.68 -7.87 -1.75
CA LEU A 55 0.53 -7.85 -2.66
C LEU A 55 -0.73 -8.40 -2.00
N SER A 56 -0.60 -9.40 -1.13
CA SER A 56 -1.73 -9.99 -0.41
C SER A 56 -2.50 -8.97 0.45
N LEU A 57 -1.86 -7.87 0.83
CA LEU A 57 -2.47 -6.78 1.59
C LEU A 57 -2.74 -5.55 0.72
N SER A 58 -1.81 -5.17 -0.16
CA SER A 58 -1.94 -3.94 -0.95
C SER A 58 -3.02 -4.05 -2.02
N LEU A 59 -3.19 -5.21 -2.66
CA LEU A 59 -4.18 -5.39 -3.71
C LEU A 59 -5.61 -5.32 -3.16
N PRO A 60 -5.97 -6.07 -2.09
CA PRO A 60 -7.31 -5.95 -1.50
C PRO A 60 -7.59 -4.57 -0.92
N LEU A 61 -6.59 -3.91 -0.33
CA LEU A 61 -6.71 -2.53 0.14
C LEU A 61 -7.04 -1.57 -1.01
N ALA A 62 -6.28 -1.64 -2.12
CA ALA A 62 -6.50 -0.81 -3.29
C ALA A 62 -7.88 -1.05 -3.92
N LEU A 63 -8.28 -2.32 -4.04
CA LEU A 63 -9.59 -2.69 -4.58
C LEU A 63 -10.74 -2.18 -3.71
N LEU A 64 -10.61 -2.28 -2.37
CA LEU A 64 -11.58 -1.71 -1.43
C LEU A 64 -11.67 -0.19 -1.57
N ALA A 65 -10.54 0.51 -1.58
CA ALA A 65 -10.49 1.96 -1.71
C ALA A 65 -11.13 2.44 -3.01
N ILE A 66 -10.79 1.81 -4.15
CA ILE A 66 -11.38 2.12 -5.47
C ILE A 66 -12.89 1.85 -5.45
N SER A 67 -13.30 0.72 -4.88
CA SER A 67 -14.71 0.34 -4.82
C SER A 67 -15.53 1.31 -3.98
N LEU A 68 -15.06 1.66 -2.77
CA LEU A 68 -15.70 2.64 -1.90
C LEU A 68 -15.75 4.03 -2.54
N SER A 69 -14.63 4.49 -3.10
CA SER A 69 -14.54 5.77 -3.78
C SER A 69 -15.51 5.84 -4.95
N THR A 70 -15.53 4.83 -5.81
CA THR A 70 -16.43 4.78 -6.98
C THR A 70 -17.90 4.74 -6.56
N LEU A 71 -18.23 3.92 -5.55
CA LEU A 71 -19.59 3.74 -5.05
C LEU A 71 -20.15 5.02 -4.42
N LEU A 72 -19.31 5.88 -3.85
CA LEU A 72 -19.73 7.16 -3.26
C LEU A 72 -19.65 8.30 -4.28
N ALA A 73 -18.53 8.42 -4.99
CA ALA A 73 -18.26 9.53 -5.89
C ALA A 73 -19.22 9.55 -7.09
N ILE A 74 -19.57 8.39 -7.68
CA ILE A 74 -20.47 8.37 -8.83
C ILE A 74 -21.88 8.85 -8.44
N PRO A 75 -22.57 8.29 -7.42
CA PRO A 75 -23.89 8.77 -7.04
C PRO A 75 -23.90 10.23 -6.62
N PHE A 76 -22.92 10.68 -5.82
CA PHE A 76 -22.85 12.09 -5.42
C PHE A 76 -22.57 13.02 -6.61
N GLY A 77 -21.70 12.62 -7.52
CA GLY A 77 -21.40 13.38 -8.74
C GLY A 77 -22.61 13.48 -9.67
N VAL A 78 -23.31 12.36 -9.90
CA VAL A 78 -24.55 12.34 -10.71
C VAL A 78 -25.64 13.17 -10.05
N PHE A 79 -25.81 13.07 -8.73
CA PHE A 79 -26.82 13.83 -8.00
C PHE A 79 -26.54 15.34 -8.00
N ALA A 80 -25.28 15.75 -7.83
CA ALA A 80 -24.86 17.15 -7.93
C ALA A 80 -25.10 17.69 -9.35
N ALA A 81 -24.71 16.93 -10.38
CA ALA A 81 -24.92 17.31 -11.77
C ALA A 81 -26.41 17.43 -12.13
N ALA A 82 -27.25 16.51 -11.64
CA ALA A 82 -28.70 16.56 -11.85
C ALA A 82 -29.38 17.74 -11.13
N ASN A 83 -28.79 18.23 -10.03
CA ASN A 83 -29.29 19.36 -9.24
C ASN A 83 -28.45 20.62 -9.43
N HIS A 84 -27.85 20.79 -10.60
CA HIS A 84 -26.93 21.88 -10.88
C HIS A 84 -27.52 23.26 -10.50
N LYS A 85 -26.71 24.11 -9.85
CA LYS A 85 -27.08 25.45 -9.32
C LYS A 85 -28.13 25.45 -8.21
N ARG A 86 -28.42 24.30 -7.60
CA ARG A 86 -29.23 24.21 -6.37
C ARG A 86 -28.32 24.11 -5.16
N PHE A 87 -28.88 24.40 -3.97
CA PHE A 87 -28.16 24.25 -2.70
C PHE A 87 -27.51 22.87 -2.51
N ALA A 88 -28.12 21.81 -3.06
CA ALA A 88 -27.56 20.45 -3.04
C ALA A 88 -26.23 20.33 -3.81
N ASP A 89 -26.12 20.94 -4.99
CA ASP A 89 -24.88 20.98 -5.78
C ASP A 89 -23.79 21.75 -5.02
N THR A 90 -24.11 22.94 -4.52
CA THR A 90 -23.18 23.76 -3.72
C THR A 90 -22.70 23.04 -2.47
N GLY A 91 -23.57 22.31 -1.77
CA GLY A 91 -23.21 21.53 -0.58
C GLY A 91 -22.23 20.39 -0.90
N ILE A 92 -22.49 19.62 -1.96
CA ILE A 92 -21.62 18.51 -2.38
C ILE A 92 -20.26 19.04 -2.86
N MET A 93 -20.25 20.09 -3.68
CA MET A 93 -19.04 20.77 -4.12
C MET A 93 -18.22 21.31 -2.94
N GLY A 94 -18.87 21.96 -1.97
CA GLY A 94 -18.20 22.46 -0.77
C GLY A 94 -17.59 21.35 0.07
N PHE A 95 -18.30 20.24 0.27
CA PHE A 95 -17.79 19.07 0.97
C PHE A 95 -16.58 18.45 0.26
N ALA A 96 -16.65 18.28 -1.07
CA ALA A 96 -15.54 17.78 -1.87
C ALA A 96 -14.30 18.68 -1.75
N GLN A 97 -14.49 19.99 -1.80
CA GLN A 97 -13.40 20.96 -1.67
C GLN A 97 -12.74 20.91 -0.29
N LEU A 98 -13.52 20.73 0.78
CA LEU A 98 -12.98 20.53 2.12
C LEU A 98 -12.14 19.23 2.19
N GLY A 99 -12.63 18.14 1.60
CA GLY A 99 -11.88 16.89 1.52
C GLY A 99 -10.51 17.07 0.83
N VAL A 100 -10.47 17.82 -0.27
CA VAL A 100 -9.22 18.12 -1.00
C VAL A 100 -8.30 19.07 -0.22
N ALA A 101 -8.86 20.01 0.53
CA ALA A 101 -8.09 20.99 1.28
C ALA A 101 -7.42 20.39 2.53
N VAL A 102 -7.95 19.29 3.05
CA VAL A 102 -7.43 18.62 4.23
C VAL A 102 -6.25 17.71 3.85
N PRO A 103 -5.09 17.81 4.52
CA PRO A 103 -4.00 16.88 4.29
C PRO A 103 -4.37 15.42 4.64
N ASN A 104 -4.12 14.49 3.72
CA ASN A 104 -4.51 13.08 3.89
C ASN A 104 -3.99 12.45 5.20
N PHE A 105 -2.75 12.72 5.59
CA PHE A 105 -2.18 12.17 6.83
C PHE A 105 -2.95 12.66 8.07
N TRP A 106 -3.38 13.92 8.08
CA TRP A 106 -4.11 14.52 9.19
C TRP A 106 -5.54 13.98 9.25
N PHE A 107 -6.18 13.84 8.09
CA PHE A 107 -7.49 13.20 7.98
C PHE A 107 -7.46 11.76 8.50
N ALA A 108 -6.45 10.97 8.10
CA ALA A 108 -6.26 9.61 8.58
C ALA A 108 -6.11 9.55 10.12
N ILE A 109 -5.36 10.47 10.71
CA ILE A 109 -5.22 10.57 12.17
C ILE A 109 -6.59 10.85 12.83
N LEU A 110 -7.38 11.77 12.29
CA LEU A 110 -8.73 12.06 12.81
C LEU A 110 -9.65 10.84 12.73
N LEU A 111 -9.61 10.11 11.61
CA LEU A 111 -10.37 8.88 11.44
C LEU A 111 -9.95 7.83 12.48
N ILE A 112 -8.65 7.65 12.72
CA ILE A 112 -8.14 6.74 13.77
C ILE A 112 -8.62 7.18 15.16
N LEU A 113 -8.48 8.45 15.52
CA LEU A 113 -8.92 8.96 16.82
C LEU A 113 -10.43 8.75 17.04
N PHE A 114 -11.23 8.98 16.02
CA PHE A 114 -12.68 8.87 16.13
C PHE A 114 -13.15 7.41 16.13
N PHE A 115 -12.77 6.65 15.10
CA PHE A 115 -13.31 5.30 14.88
C PHE A 115 -12.57 4.21 15.64
N SER A 116 -11.27 4.37 15.91
CA SER A 116 -10.51 3.42 16.69
C SER A 116 -10.48 3.78 18.17
N VAL A 117 -10.08 5.00 18.54
CA VAL A 117 -9.87 5.34 19.95
C VAL A 117 -11.18 5.65 20.68
N LYS A 118 -12.02 6.54 20.12
CA LYS A 118 -13.25 6.96 20.78
C LYS A 118 -14.36 5.92 20.69
N LEU A 119 -14.57 5.35 19.50
CA LEU A 119 -15.65 4.39 19.25
C LEU A 119 -15.25 2.92 19.47
N GLY A 120 -13.96 2.58 19.38
CA GLY A 120 -13.51 1.18 19.51
C GLY A 120 -13.97 0.26 18.38
N TRP A 121 -14.38 0.79 17.23
CA TRP A 121 -14.91 -0.01 16.12
C TRP A 121 -13.80 -0.75 15.37
N PHE A 122 -12.63 -0.12 15.24
CA PHE A 122 -11.47 -0.62 14.51
C PHE A 122 -10.22 -0.65 15.39
N SER A 123 -9.24 -1.48 15.04
CA SER A 123 -7.90 -1.46 15.66
C SER A 123 -7.12 -0.22 15.19
N ALA A 124 -6.32 0.37 16.08
CA ALA A 124 -5.49 1.53 15.75
C ALA A 124 -4.24 1.16 14.95
N GLY A 125 -3.91 -0.14 14.89
CA GLY A 125 -2.76 -0.66 14.14
C GLY A 125 -2.84 -2.16 13.92
N GLY A 126 -2.06 -2.63 12.93
CA GLY A 126 -2.02 -4.01 12.49
C GLY A 126 -3.15 -4.36 11.51
N ILE A 127 -2.79 -5.04 10.42
CA ILE A 127 -3.76 -5.63 9.50
C ILE A 127 -3.96 -7.07 9.95
N ALA A 128 -5.22 -7.49 10.14
CA ALA A 128 -5.50 -8.87 10.47
C ALA A 128 -5.13 -9.74 9.25
N GLY A 129 -4.29 -10.75 9.46
CA GLY A 129 -3.97 -11.71 8.41
C GLY A 129 -5.21 -12.46 7.95
N TRP A 130 -5.18 -12.94 6.71
CA TRP A 130 -6.28 -13.71 6.11
C TRP A 130 -6.69 -14.95 6.94
N GLU A 131 -5.75 -15.51 7.71
CA GLU A 131 -5.94 -16.62 8.64
C GLU A 131 -6.97 -16.33 9.76
N MET A 132 -7.16 -15.06 10.12
CA MET A 132 -8.15 -14.63 11.12
C MET A 132 -9.57 -14.57 10.56
N GLY A 133 -9.75 -14.91 9.28
CA GLY A 133 -11.02 -14.90 8.56
C GLY A 133 -11.27 -13.64 7.73
N LEU A 134 -11.98 -13.81 6.60
CA LEU A 134 -12.26 -12.74 5.63
C LEU A 134 -12.91 -11.50 6.26
N GLY A 135 -13.86 -11.68 7.17
CA GLY A 135 -14.54 -10.56 7.82
C GLY A 135 -13.61 -9.71 8.68
N ALA A 136 -12.69 -10.34 9.41
CA ALA A 136 -11.71 -9.64 10.25
C ALA A 136 -10.66 -8.91 9.38
N ALA A 137 -10.17 -9.57 8.34
CA ALA A 137 -9.23 -8.99 7.38
C ALA A 137 -9.85 -7.75 6.70
N LEU A 138 -11.03 -7.89 6.09
CA LEU A 138 -11.72 -6.78 5.43
C LEU A 138 -12.03 -5.64 6.40
N LYS A 139 -12.51 -5.95 7.62
CA LYS A 139 -12.77 -4.92 8.64
C LYS A 139 -11.51 -4.12 8.98
N SER A 140 -10.36 -4.78 9.10
CA SER A 140 -9.09 -4.09 9.36
C SER A 140 -8.60 -3.21 8.21
N LEU A 141 -9.07 -3.46 6.98
CA LEU A 141 -8.73 -2.70 5.78
C LEU A 141 -9.67 -1.51 5.51
N VAL A 142 -10.86 -1.43 6.13
CA VAL A 142 -11.82 -0.35 5.87
C VAL A 142 -11.26 1.02 6.26
N LEU A 143 -10.71 1.14 7.48
CA LEU A 143 -10.24 2.43 7.98
C LEU A 143 -9.04 2.97 7.16
N PRO A 144 -8.05 2.15 6.75
CA PRO A 144 -7.00 2.59 5.84
C PRO A 144 -7.43 2.80 4.38
N ALA A 145 -8.59 2.30 3.96
CA ALA A 145 -9.07 2.43 2.58
C ALA A 145 -9.80 3.75 2.28
N VAL A 146 -10.09 4.55 3.32
CA VAL A 146 -10.80 5.84 3.24
C VAL A 146 -9.80 6.98 3.33
#